data_AF-A0A0B1S798-F1
#
_entry.id   AF-A0A0B1S798-F1
#
_cell.length_a   1.000
_cell.length_b   1.000
_cell.length_c   1.000
_cell.angle_alpha   90.00
_cell.angle_beta   90.00
_cell.angle_gamma   90.00
#
_symmetry.space_group_name_H-M   'P 1'
#
loop_
_entity.id
_entity.type
_entity.pdbx_description
1 polymer ?
#
loop_
_entity_poly.entity_id
_entity_poly.type
_entity_poly.pdbx_seq_one_letter_code
_entity_poly.pdbx_strand_id
1 'polypeptide(L)'
;MKEAMQTEQQERIAVLQNRFENELKISEAKSERKLSELKRKHDSEVRKLTERKSWYEAEEECLAWGGHLASVLDEKENSFIRGILRAASAWIGINDVQAENAFVNTDLAPVDYRNFKD
;
A
#
# COMPACT_ATOMS: atom_id res chain seq x y z
N MET A 1 -41.32 12.34 41.69
CA MET A 1 -41.81 12.04 40.32
C MET A 1 -40.93 12.67 39.24
N LYS A 2 -40.61 13.98 39.30
CA LYS A 2 -39.72 14.64 38.32
C LYS A 2 -38.31 14.03 38.25
N GLU A 3 -37.70 13.74 39.41
CA GLU A 3 -36.36 13.12 39.47
C GLU A 3 -36.32 11.72 38.86
N ALA A 4 -37.29 10.85 39.19
CA ALA A 4 -37.38 9.50 38.61
C ALA A 4 -37.51 9.52 37.08
N MET A 5 -38.29 10.45 36.54
CA MET A 5 -38.45 10.63 35.09
C MET A 5 -37.15 11.13 34.43
N GLN A 6 -36.39 11.98 35.13
CA GLN A 6 -35.10 12.48 34.65
C GLN A 6 -34.02 11.38 34.68
N THR A 7 -34.01 10.53 35.70
CA THR A 7 -33.13 9.35 35.78
C THR A 7 -33.40 8.38 34.63
N GLU A 8 -34.68 8.05 34.37
CA GLU A 8 -35.05 7.17 33.26
C GLU A 8 -34.63 7.73 31.89
N GLN A 9 -34.78 9.04 31.69
CA GLN A 9 -34.33 9.70 30.46
C GLN A 9 -32.81 9.67 30.32
N GLN A 10 -32.06 9.86 31.40
CA GLN A 10 -30.60 9.76 31.39
C GLN A 10 -30.12 8.34 31.11
N GLU A 11 -30.77 7.31 31.67
CA GLU A 11 -30.45 5.91 31.40
C GLU A 11 -30.67 5.54 29.93
N ARG A 12 -31.79 6.00 29.35
CA ARG A 12 -32.08 5.80 27.91
C ARG A 12 -31.02 6.45 27.02
N ILE A 13 -30.58 7.67 27.37
CA ILE A 13 -29.51 8.36 26.64
C ILE A 13 -28.20 7.59 26.76
N ALA A 14 -27.84 7.13 27.95
CA ALA A 14 -26.61 6.36 28.17
C ALA A 14 -26.59 5.06 27.35
N VAL A 15 -27.71 4.35 27.26
CA VAL A 15 -27.84 3.13 26.43
C VAL A 15 -27.64 3.45 24.95
N LEU A 16 -28.26 4.53 24.45
CA LEU A 16 -28.11 4.94 23.05
C LEU A 16 -26.69 5.40 22.72
N GLN A 17 -26.03 6.13 23.61
CA GLN A 17 -24.64 6.54 23.47
C GLN A 17 -23.71 5.32 23.38
N ASN A 18 -23.85 4.37 24.32
CA ASN A 18 -23.04 3.15 24.31
C ASN A 18 -23.27 2.34 23.02
N ARG A 19 -24.53 2.23 22.55
CA ARG A 19 -24.84 1.55 21.29
C ARG A 19 -24.14 2.23 20.10
N PHE A 20 -24.22 3.55 20.00
CA PHE A 20 -23.59 4.30 18.92
C PHE A 20 -22.06 4.15 18.95
N GLU A 21 -21.45 4.24 20.13
CA GLU A 21 -20.00 4.04 20.29
C GLU A 21 -19.56 2.63 19.88
N ASN A 22 -20.36 1.60 20.21
CA ASN A 22 -20.09 0.23 19.80
C ASN A 22 -20.21 0.06 18.28
N GLU A 23 -21.25 0.62 17.66
CA GLU A 23 -21.43 0.58 16.21
C GLU A 23 -20.28 1.32 15.49
N LEU A 24 -19.83 2.46 16.02
CA LEU A 24 -18.69 3.20 15.50
C LEU A 24 -17.40 2.37 15.56
N LYS A 25 -17.08 1.79 16.73
CA LYS A 25 -15.90 0.91 16.90
C LYS A 25 -15.93 -0.29 15.97
N ILE A 26 -17.10 -0.91 15.77
CA ILE A 26 -17.26 -2.03 14.84
C ILE A 26 -16.99 -1.58 13.41
N SER A 27 -17.46 -0.40 13.03
CA SER A 27 -17.25 0.18 11.69
C SER A 27 -15.77 0.47 11.41
N GLU A 28 -15.07 1.07 12.37
CA GLU A 28 -13.63 1.36 12.29
C GLU A 28 -12.82 0.07 12.15
N ALA A 29 -13.07 -0.92 13.03
CA ALA A 29 -12.37 -2.21 12.98
C ALA A 29 -12.62 -2.97 11.66
N LYS A 30 -13.82 -2.87 11.09
CA LYS A 30 -14.12 -3.44 9.76
C LYS A 30 -13.31 -2.74 8.66
N SER A 31 -13.21 -1.41 8.72
CA SER A 31 -12.46 -0.61 7.76
C SER A 31 -10.97 -0.91 7.82
N GLU A 32 -10.40 -1.03 9.02
CA GLU A 32 -9.00 -1.40 9.24
C GLU A 32 -8.68 -2.81 8.74
N ARG A 33 -9.56 -3.79 9.00
CA ARG A 33 -9.40 -5.15 8.46
C ARG A 33 -9.45 -5.17 6.94
N LYS A 34 -10.35 -4.40 6.33
CA LYS A 34 -10.41 -4.30 4.87
C LYS A 34 -9.14 -3.68 4.30
N LEU A 35 -8.62 -2.65 4.95
CA LEU A 35 -7.36 -2.01 4.58
C LEU A 35 -6.17 -2.96 4.73
N SER A 36 -6.12 -3.78 5.79
CA SER A 36 -5.02 -4.74 5.99
C SER A 36 -5.06 -5.88 4.96
N GLU A 37 -6.24 -6.37 4.58
CA GLU A 37 -6.40 -7.33 3.49
C GLU A 37 -5.93 -6.79 2.14
N LEU A 38 -6.29 -5.54 1.82
CA LEU A 38 -5.86 -4.88 0.58
C LEU A 38 -4.34 -4.71 0.54
N LYS A 39 -3.73 -4.28 1.66
CA LYS A 39 -2.27 -4.19 1.78
C LYS A 39 -1.60 -5.55 1.59
N ARG A 40 -2.10 -6.60 2.24
CA ARG A 40 -1.57 -7.97 2.11
C ARG A 40 -1.65 -8.48 0.67
N LYS A 41 -2.73 -8.17 -0.06
CA LYS A 41 -2.87 -8.56 -1.47
C LYS A 41 -1.83 -7.83 -2.34
N HIS A 42 -1.65 -6.53 -2.14
CA HIS A 42 -0.67 -5.77 -2.91
C HIS A 42 0.78 -6.15 -2.55
N ASP A 43 1.06 -6.42 -1.27
CA ASP A 43 2.35 -7.00 -0.80
C ASP A 43 2.62 -8.39 -1.41
N SER A 44 1.58 -9.13 -1.81
CA SER A 44 1.76 -10.42 -2.50
C SER A 44 2.10 -10.29 -3.98
N GLU A 45 1.87 -9.11 -4.58
CA GLU A 45 2.20 -8.81 -5.97
C GLU A 45 3.63 -8.25 -6.10
N VAL A 46 4.15 -7.58 -5.06
CA VAL A 46 5.48 -6.98 -5.05
C VAL A 46 6.39 -7.65 -4.02
N ARG A 47 7.53 -8.17 -4.48
CA ARG A 47 8.53 -8.78 -3.61
C ARG A 47 9.85 -8.03 -3.63
N LYS A 48 10.40 -7.75 -2.45
CA LYS A 48 11.75 -7.21 -2.30
C LYS A 48 12.80 -8.33 -2.38
N LEU A 49 13.76 -8.19 -3.30
CA LEU A 49 15.01 -8.96 -3.27
C LEU A 49 15.94 -8.37 -2.21
N THR A 50 16.49 -9.21 -1.34
CA THR A 50 17.33 -8.77 -0.20
C THR A 50 18.81 -8.78 -0.51
N GLU A 51 19.25 -9.62 -1.45
CA GLU A 51 20.63 -9.68 -1.90
C GLU A 51 20.94 -8.53 -2.86
N ARG A 52 22.12 -7.91 -2.72
CA ARG A 52 22.58 -6.89 -3.67
C ARG A 52 22.99 -7.57 -4.97
N LYS A 53 22.43 -7.10 -6.07
CA LYS A 53 22.64 -7.61 -7.43
C LYS A 53 22.82 -6.44 -8.38
N SER A 54 23.47 -6.67 -9.52
CA SER A 54 23.37 -5.74 -10.64
C SER A 54 21.91 -5.65 -11.12
N TRP A 55 21.61 -4.63 -11.92
CA TRP A 55 20.25 -4.47 -12.48
C TRP A 55 19.85 -5.70 -13.32
N TYR A 56 20.76 -6.21 -14.15
CA TYR A 56 20.51 -7.38 -14.99
C TYR A 56 20.25 -8.65 -14.19
N GLU A 57 21.06 -8.93 -13.17
CA GLU A 57 20.87 -10.11 -12.29
C GLU A 57 19.56 -10.01 -11.49
N ALA A 58 19.15 -8.79 -11.10
CA ALA A 58 17.90 -8.58 -10.39
C ALA A 58 16.67 -8.83 -11.28
N GLU A 59 16.71 -8.38 -12.54
CA GLU A 59 15.66 -8.68 -13.54
C GLU A 59 15.60 -10.18 -13.86
N GLU A 60 16.75 -10.84 -14.08
CA GLU A 60 16.79 -12.28 -14.30
C GLU A 60 16.18 -13.07 -13.14
N GLU A 61 16.48 -12.67 -11.91
CA GLU A 61 15.84 -13.28 -10.74
C GLU A 61 14.33 -13.02 -10.73
N CYS A 62 13.86 -11.79 -10.94
CA CYS A 62 12.42 -11.52 -11.03
C CYS A 62 11.72 -12.37 -12.10
N LEU A 63 12.35 -12.54 -13.27
CA LEU A 63 11.87 -13.41 -14.35
C LEU A 63 11.78 -14.88 -13.91
N ALA A 64 12.78 -15.37 -13.17
CA ALA A 64 12.76 -16.73 -12.62
C ALA A 64 11.60 -16.97 -11.63
N TRP A 65 11.10 -15.92 -10.99
CA TRP A 65 9.90 -15.95 -10.14
C TRP A 65 8.59 -15.71 -10.92
N GLY A 66 8.64 -15.54 -12.24
CA GLY A 66 7.48 -15.30 -13.11
C GLY A 66 6.98 -13.86 -13.12
N GLY A 67 7.82 -12.89 -12.73
CA GLY A 67 7.53 -11.47 -12.75
C GLY A 67 8.66 -10.65 -13.37
N HIS A 68 8.69 -9.36 -13.07
CA HIS A 68 9.71 -8.40 -13.54
C HIS A 68 10.16 -7.50 -12.38
N LEU A 69 11.25 -6.75 -12.56
CA LEU A 69 11.51 -5.60 -11.69
C LEU A 69 10.30 -4.66 -11.72
N ALA A 70 9.95 -4.11 -10.55
CA ALA A 70 8.74 -3.32 -10.41
C ALA A 70 8.73 -2.10 -11.33
N SER A 71 7.66 -1.94 -12.11
CA SER A 71 7.28 -0.67 -12.72
C SER A 71 6.60 0.22 -11.67
N VAL A 72 6.75 1.54 -11.80
CA VAL A 72 6.13 2.52 -10.89
C VAL A 72 5.28 3.46 -11.72
N LEU A 73 3.97 3.26 -11.68
CA LEU A 73 3.01 3.87 -12.60
C LEU A 73 2.32 5.10 -12.02
N ASP A 74 2.32 5.25 -10.69
CA ASP A 74 1.78 6.44 -10.04
C ASP A 74 2.45 6.75 -8.67
N GLU A 75 2.04 7.87 -8.07
CA GLU A 75 2.55 8.33 -6.77
C GLU A 75 2.19 7.37 -5.62
N LYS A 76 1.04 6.69 -5.70
CA LYS A 76 0.57 5.77 -4.65
C LYS A 76 1.44 4.52 -4.63
N GLU A 77 1.76 3.98 -5.80
CA GLU A 77 2.68 2.85 -5.97
C GLU A 77 4.11 3.21 -5.55
N ASN A 78 4.60 4.40 -5.93
CA ASN A 78 5.90 4.90 -5.43
C ASN A 78 5.93 4.97 -3.90
N SER A 79 4.86 5.48 -3.28
CA SER A 79 4.73 5.59 -1.82
C SER A 79 4.68 4.20 -1.16
N PHE A 80 3.98 3.26 -1.77
CA PHE A 80 3.89 1.88 -1.32
C PHE A 80 5.25 1.18 -1.36
N ILE A 81 5.96 1.23 -2.50
CA ILE A 81 7.30 0.64 -2.67
C ILE A 81 8.29 1.24 -1.65
N ARG A 82 8.27 2.56 -1.45
CA ARG A 82 9.09 3.22 -0.41
C ARG A 82 8.80 2.67 0.99
N GLY A 83 7.53 2.37 1.29
CA GLY A 83 7.10 1.72 2.53
C GLY A 83 7.72 0.33 2.72
N ILE A 84 7.74 -0.48 1.67
CA ILE A 84 8.38 -1.81 1.68
C ILE A 84 9.89 -1.70 1.90
N LEU A 85 10.54 -0.74 1.25
CA LEU A 85 12.00 -0.63 1.27
C LEU A 85 12.55 -0.17 2.63
N ARG A 86 11.74 0.50 3.47
CA ARG A 86 12.13 1.01 4.81
C ARG A 86 13.47 1.76 4.79
N ALA A 87 13.55 2.78 3.94
CA ALA A 87 14.74 3.61 3.69
C ALA A 87 15.93 2.92 2.97
N ALA A 88 15.79 1.66 2.53
CA ALA A 88 16.74 1.06 1.59
C ALA A 88 16.48 1.52 0.15
N SER A 89 17.49 1.35 -0.71
CA SER A 89 17.35 1.49 -2.17
C SER A 89 17.24 0.10 -2.81
N ALA A 90 16.53 0.02 -3.92
CA ALA A 90 16.41 -1.18 -4.75
C ALA A 90 16.35 -0.77 -6.23
N TRP A 91 16.69 -1.70 -7.11
CA TRP A 91 16.44 -1.56 -8.55
C TRP A 91 14.94 -1.60 -8.85
N ILE A 92 14.55 -0.88 -9.90
CA ILE A 92 13.21 -0.89 -10.51
C ILE A 92 13.34 -1.13 -12.02
N GLY A 93 12.23 -1.44 -12.70
CA GLY A 93 12.25 -1.90 -14.09
C GLY A 93 12.53 -0.82 -15.13
N ILE A 94 12.34 0.46 -14.78
CA ILE A 94 12.59 1.58 -15.71
C ILE A 94 14.07 1.64 -16.10
N ASN A 95 14.34 1.71 -17.40
CA ASN A 95 15.68 1.78 -17.96
C ASN A 95 15.67 2.44 -19.35
N ASP A 96 16.84 2.88 -19.81
CA ASP A 96 17.08 3.44 -21.15
C ASP A 96 18.23 2.72 -21.87
N VAL A 97 18.46 1.45 -21.54
CA VAL A 97 19.58 0.62 -22.04
C VAL A 97 19.61 0.54 -23.57
N GLN A 98 18.45 0.53 -24.22
CA GLN A 98 18.37 0.42 -25.69
C GLN A 98 18.67 1.75 -26.39
N ALA A 99 18.28 2.88 -25.80
CA ALA A 99 18.47 4.19 -26.37
C ALA A 99 18.41 5.24 -25.25
N GLU A 100 19.50 6.00 -25.11
CA GLU A 100 19.64 7.08 -24.13
C GLU A 100 18.42 8.01 -24.17
N ASN A 101 17.91 8.36 -22.99
CA ASN A 101 16.75 9.25 -22.82
C ASN A 101 15.41 8.69 -23.35
N ALA A 102 15.37 7.44 -23.81
CA ALA A 102 14.17 6.71 -24.21
C ALA A 102 13.83 5.62 -23.18
N PHE A 103 13.25 6.03 -22.06
CA PHE A 103 12.92 5.14 -20.94
C PHE A 103 11.78 4.17 -21.27
N VAL A 104 11.98 2.90 -20.88
CA VAL A 104 11.02 1.79 -20.95
C VAL A 104 11.04 0.99 -19.66
N ASN A 105 9.94 0.29 -19.32
CA ASN A 105 9.94 -0.70 -18.24
C ASN A 105 10.21 -2.11 -18.79
N THR A 106 10.80 -2.99 -17.99
CA THR A 106 11.10 -4.39 -18.37
C THR A 106 9.84 -5.23 -18.58
N ASP A 107 8.74 -4.89 -17.90
CA ASP A 107 7.42 -5.53 -18.02
C ASP A 107 6.55 -4.96 -19.16
N LEU A 108 7.11 -4.05 -19.97
CA LEU A 108 6.42 -3.31 -21.03
C LEU A 108 5.30 -2.36 -20.54
N ALA A 109 5.20 -2.11 -19.24
CA ALA A 109 4.27 -1.11 -18.72
C ALA A 109 4.67 0.30 -19.20
N PRO A 110 3.71 1.20 -19.40
CA PRO A 110 4.00 2.57 -19.84
C PRO A 110 4.83 3.32 -18.81
N VAL A 111 5.63 4.27 -19.29
CA VAL A 111 6.46 5.13 -18.43
C VAL A 111 5.76 6.49 -18.23
N ASP A 112 4.58 6.45 -17.61
CA ASP A 112 3.73 7.64 -17.41
C ASP A 112 4.10 8.44 -16.15
N TYR A 113 4.79 7.80 -15.20
CA TYR A 113 5.23 8.40 -13.95
C TYR A 113 6.75 8.32 -13.80
N ARG A 114 7.35 9.45 -13.39
CA ARG A 114 8.79 9.57 -13.11
C ARG A 114 8.97 10.48 -11.90
N ASN A 115 9.89 10.13 -11.01
CA ASN A 115 10.24 10.90 -9.83
C ASN A 115 11.76 10.85 -9.61
N PHE A 116 12.50 11.26 -10.64
CA PHE A 116 13.95 11.36 -10.61
C PHE A 116 14.37 12.55 -9.74
N LYS A 117 15.52 12.43 -9.07
CA LYS A 117 16.16 13.60 -8.47
C LYS A 117 16.87 14.39 -9.57
N ASP A 118 16.82 15.72 -9.44
CA ASP A 118 17.65 16.64 -10.22
C ASP A 118 19.15 16.47 -9.92
#